data_AF-A0A0F5Q391-F1
#
_entry.id   AF-A0A0F5Q391-F1
#
_cell.length_a   1.000
_cell.length_b   1.000
_cell.length_c   1.000
_cell.angle_alpha   90.00
_cell.angle_beta   90.00
_cell.angle_gamma   90.00
#
_symmetry.space_group_name_H-M   'P 1'
#
loop_
_entity.id
_entity.type
_entity.pdbx_description
1 polymer ?
#
loop_
_entity_poly.entity_id
_entity_poly.type
_entity_poly.pdbx_seq_one_letter_code
_entity_poly.pdbx_strand_id
1 'polypeptide(L)'
;MADAPKPVSLARVLAIAILGPLVGTLVLLAMMMTLDASPPALPDLLHYLPIFVVFGWLFGLVPSSLSAFLYRRTAPRIDGLWQRVLACVLIGFVCGALAIWPAVWIFSGRISGDLVFAVQAGLCGAVALAVIALPFSGRA
;
A
#
# COMPACT_ATOMS: atom_id res chain seq x y z
N MET A 1 -9.42 25.88 -23.86
CA MET A 1 -10.10 24.57 -23.87
C MET A 1 -9.35 23.68 -22.90
N ALA A 2 -9.97 23.24 -21.81
CA ALA A 2 -9.35 22.27 -20.92
C ALA A 2 -9.35 20.91 -21.61
N ASP A 3 -8.17 20.31 -21.77
CA ASP A 3 -8.03 18.96 -22.33
C ASP A 3 -8.87 17.98 -21.52
N ALA A 4 -9.56 17.08 -22.22
CA ALA A 4 -10.34 16.04 -21.56
C ALA A 4 -9.43 15.19 -20.65
N PRO A 5 -9.88 14.84 -19.44
CA PRO A 5 -9.06 14.10 -18.49
C PRO A 5 -8.70 12.72 -19.06
N LYS A 6 -7.43 12.51 -19.40
CA LYS A 6 -6.90 11.22 -19.86
C LYS A 6 -7.14 10.12 -18.82
N PRO A 7 -7.73 8.98 -19.21
CA PRO A 7 -7.98 7.87 -18.30
C PRO A 7 -6.67 7.21 -17.86
N VAL A 8 -6.66 6.67 -16.63
CA VAL A 8 -5.55 5.85 -16.14
C VAL A 8 -5.53 4.52 -16.91
N SER A 9 -4.35 4.11 -17.40
CA SER A 9 -4.20 2.86 -18.16
C SER A 9 -4.46 1.63 -17.29
N LEU A 10 -5.03 0.58 -17.89
CA LEU A 10 -5.28 -0.70 -17.20
C LEU A 10 -3.99 -1.32 -16.65
N ALA A 11 -2.90 -1.23 -17.41
CA ALA A 11 -1.58 -1.71 -16.97
C ALA A 11 -1.13 -1.07 -15.65
N ARG A 12 -1.43 0.22 -15.43
CA ARG A 12 -1.10 0.88 -14.16
C ARG A 12 -1.97 0.38 -13.01
N VAL A 13 -3.25 0.18 -13.26
CA VAL A 13 -4.19 -0.37 -12.26
C VAL A 13 -3.72 -1.75 -11.83
N LEU A 14 -3.33 -2.60 -12.79
CA LEU A 14 -2.78 -3.93 -12.52
C LEU A 14 -1.43 -3.86 -11.78
N ALA A 15 -0.54 -2.94 -12.16
CA ALA A 15 0.71 -2.74 -11.45
C ALA A 15 0.48 -2.36 -9.97
N ILE A 16 -0.44 -1.43 -9.69
CA ILE A 16 -0.81 -1.08 -8.31
C ILE A 16 -1.36 -2.30 -7.56
N ALA A 17 -2.27 -3.05 -8.18
CA ALA A 17 -2.91 -4.20 -7.54
C ALA A 17 -1.92 -5.34 -7.23
N ILE A 18 -1.01 -5.64 -8.16
CA ILE A 18 -0.10 -6.81 -8.08
C ILE A 18 1.19 -6.47 -7.33
N LEU A 19 1.79 -5.29 -7.56
CA LEU A 19 3.06 -4.89 -6.95
C LEU A 19 2.86 -4.14 -5.63
N GLY A 20 1.70 -3.52 -5.42
CA GLY A 20 1.36 -2.81 -4.17
C GLY A 20 1.56 -3.65 -2.92
N PRO A 21 1.09 -4.90 -2.87
CA PRO A 21 1.29 -5.77 -1.72
C PRO A 21 2.78 -6.07 -1.45
N LEU A 22 3.59 -6.26 -2.51
CA LEU A 22 5.03 -6.50 -2.37
C LEU A 22 5.73 -5.29 -1.76
N VAL A 23 5.49 -4.10 -2.31
CA VAL A 23 6.08 -2.86 -1.81
C VAL A 23 5.63 -2.59 -0.37
N GLY A 24 4.34 -2.74 -0.07
CA GLY A 24 3.81 -2.56 1.27
C GLY A 24 4.44 -3.51 2.29
N THR A 25 4.67 -4.77 1.90
CA THR A 25 5.34 -5.76 2.75
C THR A 25 6.79 -5.39 3.03
N LEU A 26 7.54 -4.95 2.00
CA LEU A 26 8.91 -4.51 2.17
C LEU A 26 9.01 -3.27 3.07
N VAL A 27 8.07 -2.32 2.94
CA VAL A 27 8.00 -1.14 3.80
C VAL A 27 7.72 -1.55 5.24
N LEU A 28 6.78 -2.47 5.46
CA LEU A 28 6.47 -2.97 6.80
C LEU A 28 7.69 -3.64 7.45
N LEU A 29 8.39 -4.50 6.71
CA LEU A 29 9.61 -5.14 7.20
C LEU A 29 10.70 -4.12 7.53
N ALA A 30 10.90 -3.11 6.68
CA ALA A 30 11.85 -2.03 6.95
C ALA A 30 11.47 -1.23 8.20
N MET A 31 10.17 -0.94 8.40
CA MET A 31 9.67 -0.30 9.61
C MET A 31 9.91 -1.16 10.85
N MET A 32 9.68 -2.48 10.79
CA MET A 32 9.99 -3.37 11.90
C MET A 32 11.50 -3.37 12.23
N MET A 33 12.38 -3.36 11.23
CA MET A 33 13.83 -3.30 11.49
C MET A 33 14.31 -1.98 12.11
N THR A 34 13.57 -0.89 11.89
CA THR A 34 13.99 0.45 12.29
C THR A 34 13.31 0.97 13.55
N LEU A 35 12.11 0.48 13.84
CA LEU A 35 11.28 0.94 14.95
C LEU A 35 11.23 -0.05 16.12
N ASP A 36 11.59 -1.32 15.90
CA ASP A 36 11.62 -2.31 16.97
C ASP A 36 12.87 -2.13 17.84
N ALA A 37 12.69 -2.23 19.16
CA ALA A 37 13.78 -2.10 20.12
C ALA A 37 14.72 -3.31 20.09
N SER A 38 14.23 -4.46 19.60
CA SER A 38 14.99 -5.70 19.45
C SER A 38 14.75 -6.29 18.06
N PRO A 39 15.31 -5.68 17.00
CA PRO A 39 15.09 -6.16 15.64
C PRO A 39 15.62 -7.59 15.50
N PRO A 40 14.95 -8.46 14.70
CA PRO A 40 15.40 -9.83 14.50
C PRO A 40 16.76 -9.85 13.80
N ALA A 41 17.55 -10.87 14.08
CA ALA A 41 18.84 -11.06 13.41
C ALA A 41 18.62 -11.23 11.89
N LEU A 42 19.52 -10.68 11.09
CA LEU A 42 19.43 -10.74 9.62
C LEU A 42 19.25 -12.18 9.08
N PRO A 43 19.92 -13.23 9.62
CA PRO A 43 19.71 -14.60 9.16
C PRO A 43 18.27 -15.09 9.39
N ASP A 44 17.66 -14.76 10.53
CA ASP A 44 16.29 -15.14 10.86
C ASP A 44 15.30 -14.40 9.96
N LEU A 45 15.54 -13.10 9.72
CA LEU A 45 14.75 -12.34 8.76
C LEU A 45 14.79 -12.98 7.37
N LEU A 46 15.97 -13.34 6.86
CA LEU A 46 16.09 -13.97 5.55
C LEU A 46 15.41 -15.34 5.48
N HIS A 47 15.40 -16.08 6.60
CA HIS A 47 14.69 -17.36 6.70
C HIS A 47 13.16 -17.18 6.60
N TYR A 48 12.61 -16.16 7.27
CA TYR A 48 11.16 -15.89 7.27
C TYR A 48 10.70 -14.95 6.15
N LEU A 49 11.63 -14.30 5.43
CA LEU A 49 11.33 -13.34 4.36
C LEU A 49 10.36 -13.89 3.29
N PRO A 50 10.55 -15.11 2.74
CA PRO A 50 9.63 -15.65 1.74
C PRO A 50 8.20 -15.80 2.29
N ILE A 51 8.08 -16.21 3.55
CA ILE A 51 6.80 -16.37 4.24
C ILE A 51 6.12 -15.02 4.37
N PHE A 52 6.83 -14.01 4.88
CA PHE A 52 6.30 -12.64 4.98
C PHE A 52 5.89 -12.07 3.64
N VAL A 53 6.69 -12.27 2.59
CA VAL A 53 6.36 -11.79 1.24
C VAL A 53 5.12 -12.48 0.69
N VAL A 54 5.00 -13.80 0.79
CA VAL A 54 3.82 -14.54 0.30
C VAL A 54 2.56 -14.11 1.06
N PHE A 55 2.63 -14.05 2.38
CA PHE A 55 1.48 -13.65 3.20
C PHE A 55 1.12 -12.19 2.98
N GLY A 56 2.09 -11.28 3.04
CA GLY A 56 1.88 -9.87 2.78
C GLY A 56 1.34 -9.62 1.38
N TRP A 57 1.75 -10.42 0.39
CA TRP A 57 1.18 -10.38 -0.95
C TRP A 57 -0.29 -10.80 -0.96
N LEU A 58 -0.61 -11.99 -0.46
CA LEU A 58 -1.96 -12.54 -0.45
C LEU A 58 -2.95 -11.63 0.28
N PHE A 59 -2.60 -11.18 1.48
CA PHE A 59 -3.46 -10.31 2.29
C PHE A 59 -3.49 -8.87 1.77
N GLY A 60 -2.40 -8.41 1.16
CA GLY A 60 -2.30 -7.06 0.59
C GLY A 60 -3.03 -6.90 -0.75
N LEU A 61 -3.38 -7.98 -1.45
CA LEU A 61 -4.05 -7.93 -2.76
C LEU A 61 -5.39 -7.17 -2.71
N VAL A 62 -6.21 -7.43 -1.68
CA VAL A 62 -7.52 -6.78 -1.53
C VAL A 62 -7.37 -5.26 -1.32
N PRO A 63 -6.61 -4.76 -0.32
CA PRO A 63 -6.41 -3.32 -0.16
C PRO A 63 -5.72 -2.67 -1.36
N SER A 64 -4.79 -3.37 -2.02
CA SER A 64 -4.10 -2.84 -3.20
C SER A 64 -5.03 -2.74 -4.41
N SER A 65 -5.92 -3.70 -4.60
CA SER A 65 -6.95 -3.67 -5.65
C SER A 65 -7.96 -2.55 -5.41
N LEU A 66 -8.38 -2.36 -4.15
CA LEU A 66 -9.26 -1.26 -3.76
C LEU A 66 -8.57 0.11 -3.99
N SER A 67 -7.31 0.23 -3.59
CA SER A 67 -6.48 1.41 -3.83
C SER A 67 -6.36 1.73 -5.32
N ALA A 68 -6.10 0.70 -6.15
CA ALA A 68 -6.00 0.84 -7.61
C ALA A 68 -7.31 1.32 -8.23
N PHE A 69 -8.45 0.80 -7.76
CA PHE A 69 -9.78 1.22 -8.20
C PHE A 69 -10.09 2.67 -7.82
N LEU A 70 -9.82 3.05 -6.57
CA LEU A 70 -10.01 4.42 -6.10
C LEU A 70 -9.10 5.38 -6.86
N TYR A 71 -7.82 5.04 -7.02
CA TYR A 71 -6.87 5.83 -7.79
C TYR A 71 -7.31 6.01 -9.24
N ARG A 72 -7.80 4.95 -9.92
CA ARG A 72 -8.34 5.05 -11.29
C ARG A 72 -9.48 6.06 -11.39
N ARG A 73 -10.33 6.15 -10.36
CA ARG A 73 -11.47 7.08 -10.32
C ARG A 73 -11.07 8.51 -9.96
N THR A 74 -10.09 8.71 -9.09
CA THR A 74 -9.70 10.03 -8.59
C THR A 74 -8.65 10.70 -9.47
N ALA A 75 -7.63 9.96 -9.91
CA ALA A 75 -6.47 10.51 -10.61
C ALA A 75 -6.77 11.32 -11.89
N PRO A 76 -7.77 10.97 -12.74
CA PRO A 76 -8.08 11.77 -13.92
C PRO A 76 -8.54 13.20 -13.61
N ARG A 77 -9.07 13.44 -12.40
CA ARG A 77 -9.62 14.73 -11.94
C ARG A 77 -8.59 15.63 -11.26
N ILE A 78 -7.35 15.17 -11.13
CA ILE A 78 -6.30 15.84 -10.36
C ILE A 78 -5.17 16.26 -11.30
N ASP A 79 -4.94 17.56 -11.41
CA ASP A 79 -3.91 18.13 -12.27
C ASP A 79 -2.62 18.48 -11.52
N GLY A 80 -2.70 18.83 -10.24
CA GLY A 80 -1.52 19.17 -9.44
C GLY A 80 -0.75 17.96 -8.90
N LEU A 81 0.59 17.99 -9.00
CA LEU A 81 1.46 16.96 -8.42
C LEU A 81 1.20 16.74 -6.93
N TRP A 82 1.14 17.83 -6.16
CA TRP A 82 0.89 17.76 -4.71
C TRP A 82 -0.48 17.15 -4.37
N GLN A 83 -1.51 17.49 -5.14
CA GLN A 83 -2.84 16.91 -4.96
C GLN A 83 -2.84 15.41 -5.30
N ARG A 84 -2.05 14.97 -6.28
CA ARG A 84 -1.88 13.54 -6.61
C ARG A 84 -1.16 12.79 -5.52
N VAL A 85 -0.07 13.36 -5.00
CA VAL A 85 0.67 12.80 -3.86
C VAL A 85 -0.27 12.65 -2.67
N LEU A 86 -0.99 13.72 -2.31
CA LEU A 86 -1.95 13.69 -1.20
C LEU A 86 -3.05 12.66 -1.43
N ALA A 87 -3.60 12.55 -2.65
CA ALA A 87 -4.60 11.54 -2.98
C ALA A 87 -4.04 10.12 -2.86
N CYS A 88 -2.81 9.86 -3.32
CA CYS A 88 -2.16 8.56 -3.15
C CYS A 88 -1.93 8.22 -1.68
N VAL A 89 -1.44 9.19 -0.90
CA VAL A 89 -1.22 9.00 0.54
C VAL A 89 -2.53 8.69 1.24
N LEU A 90 -3.59 9.48 1.02
CA LEU A 90 -4.89 9.27 1.67
C LEU A 90 -5.54 7.94 1.26
N ILE A 91 -5.57 7.63 -0.04
CA ILE A 91 -6.16 6.38 -0.54
C ILE A 91 -5.40 5.18 0.01
N GLY A 92 -4.07 5.18 -0.14
CA GLY A 92 -3.23 4.09 0.33
C GLY A 92 -3.32 3.92 1.84
N PHE A 93 -3.32 5.02 2.60
CA PHE A 93 -3.47 5.00 4.04
C PHE A 93 -4.79 4.40 4.49
N VAL A 94 -5.91 4.90 3.96
CA VAL A 94 -7.24 4.43 4.35
C VAL A 94 -7.42 2.97 3.96
N CYS A 95 -7.02 2.57 2.75
CA CYS A 95 -7.13 1.18 2.32
C CYS A 95 -6.25 0.24 3.15
N GLY A 96 -5.00 0.63 3.44
CA GLY A 96 -4.09 -0.16 4.27
C GLY A 96 -4.57 -0.30 5.71
N ALA A 97 -4.96 0.80 6.34
CA ALA A 97 -5.42 0.82 7.73
C ALA A 97 -6.75 0.06 7.94
N LEU A 98 -7.66 0.09 6.97
CA LEU A 98 -8.92 -0.65 7.08
C LEU A 98 -8.77 -2.15 6.80
N ALA A 99 -7.90 -2.53 5.86
CA ALA A 99 -7.75 -3.92 5.46
C ALA A 99 -6.92 -4.76 6.44
N ILE A 100 -6.20 -4.11 7.37
CA ILE A 100 -5.44 -4.83 8.39
C ILE A 100 -6.35 -5.58 9.37
N TRP A 101 -7.54 -5.08 9.66
CA TRP A 101 -8.44 -5.71 10.63
C TRP A 101 -8.96 -7.08 10.18
N PRO A 102 -9.45 -7.25 8.94
CA PRO A 102 -9.74 -8.57 8.40
C PRO A 102 -8.53 -9.51 8.44
N ALA A 103 -7.33 -9.03 8.10
CA ALA A 103 -6.13 -9.86 8.11
C ALA A 103 -5.80 -10.35 9.53
N VAL A 104 -5.77 -9.44 10.51
CA VAL A 104 -5.53 -9.77 11.93
C VAL A 104 -6.58 -10.74 12.47
N TRP A 105 -7.85 -10.54 12.10
CA TRP A 105 -8.94 -11.43 12.51
C TRP A 105 -8.77 -12.84 11.96
N ILE A 106 -8.35 -13.00 10.70
CA ILE A 106 -8.10 -14.31 10.09
C ILE A 106 -6.97 -15.07 10.81
N PHE A 107 -5.91 -14.38 11.21
CA PHE A 107 -4.76 -15.02 11.87
C PHE A 107 -4.96 -15.30 13.36
N SER A 108 -5.56 -14.36 14.09
CA SER A 108 -5.63 -14.41 15.55
C SER A 108 -7.02 -14.80 16.08
N GLY A 109 -8.03 -14.87 15.20
CA GLY A 109 -9.43 -15.05 15.58
C GLY A 109 -10.04 -13.88 16.34
N ARG A 110 -9.29 -12.77 16.51
CA ARG A 110 -9.70 -11.59 17.29
C ARG A 110 -9.36 -10.32 16.51
N ILE A 111 -10.18 -9.30 16.68
CA ILE A 111 -9.83 -7.95 16.22
C ILE A 111 -9.04 -7.32 17.37
N SER A 112 -7.74 -7.11 17.16
CA SER A 112 -6.94 -6.28 18.07
C SER A 112 -7.41 -4.83 17.96
N GLY A 113 -7.39 -4.06 19.04
CA GLY A 113 -7.65 -2.62 19.01
C GLY A 113 -6.40 -1.78 18.75
N ASP A 114 -5.30 -2.41 18.33
CA ASP A 114 -3.99 -1.77 18.22
C ASP A 114 -3.94 -0.75 17.07
N LEU A 115 -4.21 0.51 17.41
CA LEU A 115 -4.16 1.64 16.51
C LEU A 115 -2.76 1.85 15.91
N VAL A 116 -1.69 1.47 16.62
CA VAL A 116 -0.32 1.63 16.11
C VAL A 116 -0.12 0.73 14.90
N PHE A 117 -0.57 -0.52 14.98
CA PHE A 117 -0.50 -1.45 13.87
C PHE A 117 -1.33 -1.00 12.66
N ALA A 118 -2.53 -0.44 12.91
CA ALA A 118 -3.36 0.11 11.84
C ALA A 118 -2.73 1.33 11.16
N VAL A 119 -2.09 2.22 11.93
CA VAL A 119 -1.35 3.37 11.39
C VAL A 119 -0.16 2.89 10.57
N GLN A 120 0.61 1.92 11.04
CA GLN A 120 1.72 1.33 10.29
C GLN A 120 1.26 0.72 8.96
N ALA A 121 0.18 -0.08 8.98
CA ALA A 121 -0.40 -0.65 7.77
C ALA A 121 -0.88 0.43 6.79
N GLY A 122 -1.48 1.51 7.31
CA GLY A 122 -1.85 2.68 6.51
C GLY A 122 -0.62 3.34 5.86
N LEU A 123 0.43 3.61 6.62
CA LEU A 123 1.66 4.19 6.08
C LEU A 123 2.29 3.31 4.99
N CYS A 124 2.31 1.99 5.19
CA CYS A 124 2.76 1.04 4.17
C CYS A 124 1.94 1.14 2.88
N GLY A 125 0.61 1.22 2.99
CA GLY A 125 -0.29 1.39 1.86
C GLY A 125 -0.10 2.72 1.14
N ALA A 126 0.10 3.81 1.89
CA ALA A 126 0.39 5.14 1.36
C ALA A 126 1.68 5.15 0.53
N VAL A 127 2.76 4.59 1.07
CA VAL A 127 4.06 4.49 0.40
C VAL A 127 3.94 3.59 -0.83
N ALA A 128 3.33 2.41 -0.70
CA ALA A 128 3.18 1.47 -1.82
C ALA A 128 2.42 2.09 -3.00
N LEU A 129 1.30 2.76 -2.72
CA LEU A 129 0.52 3.41 -3.77
C LEU A 129 1.30 4.56 -4.40
N ALA A 130 1.95 5.42 -3.60
CA ALA A 130 2.74 6.54 -4.11
C ALA A 130 3.89 6.07 -5.01
N VAL A 131 4.66 5.07 -4.57
CA VAL A 131 5.81 4.52 -5.31
C VAL A 131 5.39 3.94 -6.66
N ILE A 132 4.24 3.27 -6.74
CA ILE A 132 3.82 2.62 -7.98
C ILE A 132 3.04 3.56 -8.90
N ALA A 133 2.19 4.42 -8.33
CA ALA A 133 1.26 5.23 -9.10
C ALA A 133 1.88 6.53 -9.65
N LEU A 134 2.85 7.13 -8.95
CA LEU A 134 3.39 8.45 -9.29
C LEU A 134 4.43 8.47 -10.42
N PRO A 135 5.42 7.55 -10.51
CA PRO A 135 6.55 7.66 -11.45
C PRO A 135 6.17 7.67 -12.94
N PHE A 136 4.92 7.39 -13.25
CA PHE A 136 4.40 7.36 -14.61
C PHE A 136 3.19 8.29 -14.80
N SER A 137 2.88 9.17 -13.84
CA SER A 137 1.65 9.97 -13.86
C SER A 137 1.57 10.99 -15.01
N GLY A 138 2.66 11.20 -15.76
CA GLY A 138 2.65 11.67 -17.15
C GLY A 138 2.00 13.04 -17.40
N ARG A 139 1.79 13.84 -16.35
CA ARG A 139 1.41 15.24 -16.42
C ARG A 139 2.35 15.99 -15.47
N ALA A 140 3.49 16.36 -16.01
CA ALA A 140 4.27 17.49 -15.51
C ALA A 140 3.87 18.70 -16.36
#